data_AF-A0A9D0M6K8-F1
#
_entry.id   AF-A0A9D0M6K8-F1
#
_cell.length_a   1.000
_cell.length_b   1.000
_cell.length_c   1.000
_cell.angle_alpha   90.00
_cell.angle_beta   90.00
_cell.angle_gamma   90.00
#
_symmetry.space_group_name_H-M   'P 1'
#
loop_
_entity.id
_entity.type
_entity.pdbx_description
1 polymer ?
#
loop_
_entity_poly.entity_id
_entity_poly.type
_entity_poly.pdbx_seq_one_letter_code
_entity_poly.pdbx_strand_id
1 'polypeptide(L)'
;QRKVASNTLNRLVYENTILKEKYNSLKKSTAMVNESIVDILNKMDNILIMNNLPPTSSVMKEMGIGGLESSSPDENFLIMDPDFKRQVQEISTLIVSTEKRVELAKQLLAKISTSKKLNSEMWDNIPMTWPVYGWITSGFGTRISPMTGKQEFHPGLDIAQNIGEEVISPADGVVIYAGNRTGWGRTVLIRHEYGITTRYAHLDTIRVSLYQEIKKGDIVGTVGNTGWSIGPHLHYEIRVHGTPVDPMNYILTRKD
;
A
#
# COMPACT_ATOMS: atom_id res chain seq x y z
N GLN A 1 58.30 25.43 -5.75
CA GLN A 1 57.61 24.22 -6.25
C GLN A 1 56.87 23.44 -5.14
N ARG A 2 57.49 23.08 -3.99
CA ARG A 2 56.80 22.35 -2.90
C ARG A 2 55.53 23.00 -2.31
N LYS A 3 55.50 24.33 -2.16
CA LYS A 3 54.35 25.07 -1.60
C LYS A 3 53.11 25.06 -2.50
N VAL A 4 53.32 25.04 -3.82
CA VAL A 4 52.25 24.97 -4.83
C VAL A 4 51.62 23.58 -4.85
N ALA A 5 52.45 22.52 -4.78
CA ALA A 5 51.96 21.14 -4.69
C ALA A 5 51.13 20.88 -3.41
N SER A 6 51.53 21.47 -2.28
CA SER A 6 50.78 21.34 -1.01
C SER A 6 49.41 22.04 -1.06
N ASN A 7 49.31 23.20 -1.72
CA ASN A 7 48.03 23.90 -1.88
C ASN A 7 47.06 23.13 -2.79
N THR A 8 47.58 22.55 -3.88
CA THR A 8 46.78 21.70 -4.78
C THR A 8 46.28 20.45 -4.05
N LEU A 9 47.12 19.80 -3.24
CA LEU A 9 46.73 18.61 -2.48
C LEU A 9 45.62 18.94 -1.46
N ASN A 10 45.75 20.01 -0.70
CA ASN A 10 44.74 20.42 0.29
C ASN A 10 43.39 20.75 -0.39
N ARG A 11 43.43 21.39 -1.55
CA ARG A 11 42.24 21.66 -2.35
C ARG A 11 41.57 20.37 -2.83
N LEU A 12 42.35 19.42 -3.36
CA LEU A 12 41.82 18.13 -3.83
C LEU A 12 41.25 17.29 -2.68
N VAL A 13 41.84 17.34 -1.49
CA VAL A 13 41.30 16.68 -0.29
C VAL A 13 39.97 17.30 0.11
N TYR A 14 39.88 18.63 0.11
CA TYR A 14 38.64 19.34 0.42
C TYR A 14 37.52 19.04 -0.60
N GLU A 15 37.84 19.09 -1.90
CA GLU A 15 36.91 18.73 -2.98
C GLU A 15 36.42 17.28 -2.85
N ASN A 16 37.32 16.33 -2.50
CA ASN A 16 36.94 14.94 -2.25
C ASN A 16 36.01 14.77 -1.04
N THR A 17 36.21 15.55 0.03
CA THR A 17 35.31 15.52 1.19
C THR A 17 33.89 15.97 0.81
N ILE A 18 33.77 17.08 0.08
CA ILE A 18 32.47 17.57 -0.42
C ILE A 18 31.82 16.54 -1.36
N LEU A 19 32.60 15.93 -2.25
CA LEU A 19 32.07 14.89 -3.16
C LEU A 19 31.54 13.68 -2.41
N LYS A 20 32.21 13.23 -1.34
CA LYS A 20 31.73 12.14 -0.48
C LYS A 20 30.44 12.50 0.25
N GLU A 21 30.31 13.72 0.75
CA GLU A 21 29.07 14.18 1.38
C GLU A 21 27.89 14.23 0.40
N LYS A 22 28.12 14.78 -0.80
CA LYS A 22 27.13 14.77 -1.89
C LYS A 22 26.74 13.36 -2.31
N TYR A 23 27.70 12.45 -2.41
CA TYR A 23 27.47 11.03 -2.70
C TYR A 23 26.54 10.39 -1.67
N ASN A 24 26.80 10.58 -0.37
CA ASN A 24 25.98 10.02 0.69
C ASN A 24 24.55 10.60 0.69
N SER A 25 24.43 11.91 0.43
CA SER A 25 23.13 12.56 0.29
C SER A 25 22.33 12.00 -0.89
N LEU A 26 22.97 11.83 -2.04
CA LEU A 26 22.35 11.26 -3.23
C LEU A 26 21.91 9.81 -2.98
N LYS A 27 22.76 8.99 -2.36
CA LYS A 27 22.42 7.60 -1.98
C LYS A 27 21.16 7.54 -1.11
N LYS A 28 21.05 8.43 -0.10
CA LYS A 28 19.87 8.52 0.76
C LYS A 28 18.63 8.93 -0.02
N SER A 29 18.73 9.93 -0.89
CA SER A 29 17.62 10.38 -1.73
C SER A 29 17.13 9.27 -2.67
N THR A 30 18.05 8.52 -3.28
CA THR A 30 17.70 7.39 -4.17
C THR A 30 16.99 6.28 -3.41
N ALA A 31 17.43 5.96 -2.18
CA ALA A 31 16.75 4.98 -1.34
C ALA A 31 15.30 5.40 -1.02
N MET A 32 15.09 6.66 -0.65
CA MET A 32 13.74 7.21 -0.37
C MET A 32 12.83 7.16 -1.60
N VAL A 33 13.36 7.49 -2.78
CA VAL A 33 12.61 7.39 -4.04
C VAL A 33 12.26 5.94 -4.35
N ASN A 34 13.18 5.00 -4.15
CA ASN A 34 12.91 3.58 -4.37
C ASN A 34 11.82 3.04 -3.42
N GLU A 35 11.84 3.43 -2.14
CA GLU A 35 10.77 3.10 -1.19
C GLU A 35 9.42 3.67 -1.64
N SER A 36 9.39 4.93 -2.07
CA SER A 36 8.18 5.60 -2.59
C SER A 36 7.63 4.90 -3.83
N ILE A 37 8.50 4.43 -4.73
CA ILE A 37 8.11 3.69 -5.92
C ILE A 37 7.49 2.33 -5.56
N VAL A 38 8.07 1.62 -4.58
CA VAL A 38 7.49 0.35 -4.10
C VAL A 38 6.09 0.58 -3.53
N ASP A 39 5.90 1.64 -2.75
CA ASP A 39 4.58 2.02 -2.23
C ASP A 39 3.57 2.31 -3.36
N ILE A 40 3.97 3.09 -4.36
CA ILE A 40 3.13 3.38 -5.53
C ILE A 40 2.77 2.11 -6.31
N LEU A 41 3.73 1.21 -6.54
CA LEU A 41 3.50 -0.04 -7.25
C LEU A 41 2.54 -0.95 -6.49
N ASN A 42 2.65 -1.04 -5.16
CA ASN A 42 1.72 -1.80 -4.33
C ASN A 42 0.29 -1.22 -4.42
N LYS A 43 0.17 0.11 -4.34
CA LYS A 43 -1.12 0.79 -4.54
C LYS A 43 -1.70 0.54 -5.93
N MET A 44 -0.85 0.52 -6.95
CA MET A 44 -1.28 0.29 -8.33
C MET A 44 -1.63 -1.17 -8.60
N ASP A 45 -0.95 -2.14 -7.98
CA ASP A 45 -1.31 -3.55 -8.03
C ASP A 45 -2.70 -3.78 -7.45
N ASN A 46 -3.03 -3.13 -6.34
CA ASN A 46 -4.39 -3.15 -5.81
C ASN A 46 -5.40 -2.67 -6.86
N ILE A 47 -5.14 -1.53 -7.53
CA ILE A 47 -6.02 -1.01 -8.59
C ILE A 47 -6.12 -1.97 -9.78
N LEU A 48 -5.00 -2.55 -10.23
CA LEU A 48 -4.98 -3.44 -11.38
C LEU A 48 -5.73 -4.74 -11.08
N ILE A 49 -5.47 -5.36 -9.94
CA ILE A 49 -6.18 -6.56 -9.49
C ILE A 49 -7.68 -6.26 -9.36
N MET A 50 -8.04 -5.11 -8.78
CA MET A 50 -9.43 -4.64 -8.72
C MET A 50 -10.08 -4.44 -10.09
N ASN A 51 -9.31 -4.24 -11.16
CA ASN A 51 -9.85 -4.09 -12.52
C ASN A 51 -9.74 -5.39 -13.35
N ASN A 52 -9.47 -6.53 -12.70
CA ASN A 52 -9.20 -7.80 -13.39
C ASN A 52 -8.02 -7.71 -14.40
N LEU A 53 -7.12 -6.75 -14.17
CA LEU A 53 -5.93 -6.54 -14.98
C LEU A 53 -4.73 -7.25 -14.34
N PRO A 54 -3.77 -7.71 -15.15
CA PRO A 54 -2.56 -8.34 -14.63
C PRO A 54 -1.81 -7.38 -13.69
N PRO A 55 -1.25 -7.87 -12.58
CA PRO A 55 -0.49 -7.04 -11.65
C PRO A 55 0.75 -6.46 -12.35
N THR A 56 1.27 -5.35 -11.83
CA THR A 56 2.47 -4.68 -12.35
C THR A 56 3.65 -5.63 -12.47
N SER A 57 3.77 -6.63 -11.60
CA SER A 57 4.80 -7.67 -11.68
C SER A 57 4.74 -8.48 -12.99
N SER A 58 3.54 -8.81 -13.47
CA SER A 58 3.34 -9.49 -14.76
C SER A 58 3.72 -8.59 -15.93
N VAL A 59 3.33 -7.30 -15.88
CA VAL A 59 3.68 -6.31 -16.90
C VAL A 59 5.19 -6.05 -16.94
N MET A 60 5.84 -5.95 -15.78
CA MET A 60 7.30 -5.78 -15.67
C MET A 60 8.08 -6.96 -16.26
N LYS A 61 7.54 -8.18 -16.11
CA LYS A 61 8.13 -9.40 -16.67
C LYS A 61 8.00 -9.43 -18.20
N GLU A 62 6.85 -9.06 -18.74
CA GLU A 62 6.62 -8.97 -20.19
C GLU A 62 7.47 -7.89 -20.86
N MET A 63 7.71 -6.77 -20.17
CA MET A 63 8.54 -5.67 -20.65
C MET A 63 10.06 -5.90 -20.49
N GLY A 64 10.48 -7.06 -19.99
CA GLY A 64 11.91 -7.39 -19.85
C GLY A 64 12.68 -6.55 -18.83
N ILE A 65 12.00 -5.91 -17.87
CA ILE A 65 12.60 -5.00 -16.88
C ILE A 65 13.41 -5.77 -15.81
N GLY A 66 13.39 -7.11 -15.84
CA GLY A 66 14.19 -7.98 -14.96
C GLY A 66 15.67 -8.12 -15.31
N GLY A 67 16.15 -7.53 -16.42
CA GLY A 67 17.54 -7.65 -16.87
C GLY A 67 18.39 -6.39 -16.60
N LEU A 68 19.56 -6.59 -15.98
CA LEU A 68 20.65 -5.61 -15.95
C LEU A 68 21.18 -5.42 -17.38
N GLU A 69 20.85 -4.31 -18.03
CA GLU A 69 21.64 -3.83 -19.18
C GLU A 69 22.93 -3.20 -18.65
N SER A 70 24.05 -3.88 -18.83
CA SER A 70 25.37 -3.31 -18.60
C SER A 70 25.75 -2.45 -19.80
N SER A 71 25.67 -1.13 -19.66
CA SER A 71 26.41 -0.22 -20.56
C SER A 71 27.92 -0.45 -20.35
N SER A 72 28.67 -0.52 -21.44
CA SER A 72 30.14 -0.62 -21.42
C SER A 72 30.75 0.52 -20.60
N PRO A 73 31.64 0.25 -19.62
CA PRO A 73 32.23 1.30 -18.80
C PRO A 73 33.11 2.25 -19.63
N ASP A 74 32.99 3.55 -19.34
CA ASP A 74 33.82 4.63 -19.87
C ASP A 74 35.31 4.44 -19.51
N GLU A 75 36.25 4.80 -20.39
CA GLU A 75 37.69 4.49 -20.22
C GLU A 75 38.31 5.14 -18.95
N ASN A 76 37.76 6.26 -18.51
CA ASN A 76 38.16 6.94 -17.27
C ASN A 76 37.78 6.16 -15.99
N PHE A 77 36.89 5.16 -16.09
CA PHE A 77 36.41 4.33 -14.99
C PHE A 77 37.43 3.26 -14.54
N LEU A 78 38.46 3.00 -15.36
CA LEU A 78 39.49 2.00 -15.09
C LEU A 78 40.56 2.48 -14.11
N ILE A 79 40.72 3.80 -13.95
CA ILE A 79 41.82 4.44 -13.18
C ILE A 79 41.37 4.79 -11.75
N MET A 80 40.10 4.56 -11.40
CA MET A 80 39.54 4.87 -10.09
C MET A 80 39.94 3.87 -9.01
N ASP A 81 39.99 4.38 -7.76
CA ASP A 81 40.04 3.56 -6.55
C ASP A 81 38.94 2.47 -6.59
N PRO A 82 39.27 1.20 -6.29
CA PRO A 82 38.32 0.08 -6.41
C PRO A 82 37.04 0.25 -5.58
N ASP A 83 37.12 0.85 -4.39
CA ASP A 83 35.96 1.08 -3.54
C ASP A 83 35.08 2.20 -4.09
N PHE A 84 35.68 3.26 -4.63
CA PHE A 84 34.94 4.32 -5.30
C PHE A 84 34.29 3.83 -6.59
N LYS A 85 35.00 3.01 -7.38
CA LYS A 85 34.49 2.37 -8.59
C LYS A 85 33.24 1.53 -8.32
N ARG A 86 33.29 0.68 -7.29
CA ARG A 86 32.14 -0.14 -6.86
C ARG A 86 30.95 0.74 -6.46
N GLN A 87 31.20 1.79 -5.70
CA GLN A 87 30.19 2.74 -5.24
C GLN A 87 29.50 3.48 -6.41
N VAL A 88 30.26 3.93 -7.41
CA VAL A 88 29.70 4.56 -8.61
C VAL A 88 28.88 3.57 -9.43
N GLN A 89 29.34 2.33 -9.61
CA GLN A 89 28.57 1.28 -10.29
C GLN A 89 27.25 0.95 -9.59
N GLU A 90 27.26 0.87 -8.26
CA GLU A 90 26.06 0.63 -7.45
C GLU A 90 25.03 1.77 -7.61
N ILE A 91 25.49 3.03 -7.60
CA ILE A 91 24.59 4.16 -7.83
C ILE A 91 24.08 4.20 -9.28
N SER A 92 24.92 3.96 -10.27
CA SER A 92 24.49 3.97 -11.68
C SER A 92 23.41 2.92 -11.95
N THR A 93 23.56 1.72 -11.37
CA THR A 93 22.54 0.66 -11.48
C THR A 93 21.24 1.03 -10.75
N LEU A 94 21.32 1.67 -9.58
CA LEU A 94 20.16 2.18 -8.87
C LEU A 94 19.45 3.31 -9.63
N ILE A 95 20.18 4.26 -10.23
CA ILE A 95 19.60 5.37 -11.02
C ILE A 95 18.86 4.82 -12.24
N VAL A 96 19.53 3.97 -13.04
CA VAL A 96 18.93 3.38 -14.25
C VAL A 96 17.68 2.57 -13.91
N SER A 97 17.72 1.79 -12.83
CA SER A 97 16.54 1.02 -12.40
C SER A 97 15.40 1.92 -11.88
N THR A 98 15.73 3.03 -11.21
CA THR A 98 14.74 4.02 -10.74
C THR A 98 14.08 4.74 -11.91
N GLU A 99 14.85 5.17 -12.90
CA GLU A 99 14.34 5.81 -14.13
C GLU A 99 13.38 4.88 -14.88
N LYS A 100 13.75 3.60 -15.06
CA LYS A 100 12.88 2.59 -15.69
C LYS A 100 11.55 2.43 -14.93
N ARG A 101 11.56 2.44 -13.59
CA ARG A 101 10.35 2.35 -12.77
C ARG A 101 9.46 3.60 -12.85
N VAL A 102 10.06 4.79 -12.88
CA VAL A 102 9.33 6.05 -13.05
C VAL A 102 8.64 6.11 -14.41
N GLU A 103 9.32 5.69 -15.47
CA GLU A 103 8.75 5.66 -16.81
C GLU A 103 7.58 4.68 -16.91
N LEU A 104 7.69 3.51 -16.28
CA LEU A 104 6.58 2.55 -16.18
C LEU A 104 5.37 3.15 -15.46
N ALA A 105 5.59 3.81 -14.31
CA ALA A 105 4.52 4.45 -13.56
C ALA A 105 3.79 5.52 -14.40
N LYS A 106 4.53 6.32 -15.17
CA LYS A 106 3.96 7.30 -16.10
C LYS A 106 3.10 6.65 -17.19
N GLN A 107 3.57 5.57 -17.80
CA GLN A 107 2.84 4.87 -18.86
C GLN A 107 1.54 4.23 -18.33
N LEU A 108 1.57 3.68 -17.12
CA LEU A 108 0.41 3.09 -16.48
C LEU A 108 -0.61 4.17 -16.07
N LEU A 109 -0.15 5.29 -15.50
CA LEU A 109 -1.00 6.45 -15.24
C LEU A 109 -1.60 7.04 -16.53
N ALA A 110 -0.86 7.05 -17.63
CA ALA A 110 -1.37 7.46 -18.94
C ALA A 110 -2.49 6.51 -19.40
N LYS A 111 -2.31 5.19 -19.30
CA LYS A 111 -3.37 4.21 -19.63
C LYS A 111 -4.62 4.40 -18.77
N ILE A 112 -4.46 4.63 -17.46
CA ILE A 112 -5.55 4.88 -16.51
C ILE A 112 -6.26 6.23 -16.77
N SER A 113 -5.53 7.27 -17.16
CA SER A 113 -6.11 8.60 -17.42
C SER A 113 -6.77 8.69 -18.80
N THR A 114 -6.34 7.87 -19.76
CA THR A 114 -6.97 7.79 -21.09
C THR A 114 -8.24 6.93 -21.05
N SER A 115 -8.38 6.07 -20.05
CA SER A 115 -9.67 5.44 -19.71
C SER A 115 -10.61 6.41 -18.99
N LYS A 116 -10.79 7.63 -19.53
CA LYS A 116 -11.79 8.64 -19.12
C LYS A 116 -13.26 8.15 -19.16
N LYS A 117 -13.48 6.87 -19.47
CA LYS A 117 -14.74 6.11 -19.42
C LYS A 117 -14.77 5.03 -18.31
N LEU A 118 -13.74 4.93 -17.46
CA LEU A 118 -13.76 4.11 -16.24
C LEU A 118 -14.57 4.86 -15.15
N ASN A 119 -15.87 4.87 -15.43
CA ASN A 119 -17.07 5.25 -14.70
C ASN A 119 -16.96 5.75 -13.25
N SER A 120 -17.76 6.77 -12.94
CA SER A 120 -18.25 7.04 -11.57
C SER A 120 -18.74 5.77 -10.85
N GLU A 121 -19.30 4.82 -11.60
CA GLU A 121 -19.71 3.49 -11.10
C GLU A 121 -18.55 2.66 -10.52
N MET A 122 -17.31 2.80 -11.00
CA MET A 122 -16.17 2.05 -10.43
C MET A 122 -15.86 2.50 -9.01
N TRP A 123 -15.89 3.82 -8.75
CA TRP A 123 -15.61 4.41 -7.44
C TRP A 123 -16.68 4.10 -6.40
N ASP A 124 -17.89 3.77 -6.83
CA ASP A 124 -18.98 3.37 -5.94
C ASP A 124 -18.95 1.86 -5.65
N ASN A 125 -18.31 1.05 -6.49
CA ASN A 125 -18.17 -0.40 -6.29
C ASN A 125 -16.88 -0.83 -5.55
N ILE A 126 -15.98 0.11 -5.24
CA ILE A 126 -14.72 -0.16 -4.52
C ILE A 126 -14.77 0.44 -3.11
N PRO A 127 -14.42 -0.32 -2.05
CA PRO A 127 -14.55 0.10 -0.66
C PRO A 127 -13.47 1.12 -0.25
N MET A 128 -13.59 2.37 -0.70
CA MET A 128 -12.56 3.42 -0.53
C MET A 128 -12.82 4.42 0.60
N THR A 129 -13.98 4.31 1.25
CA THR A 129 -14.39 5.19 2.35
C THR A 129 -14.26 4.47 3.69
N TRP A 130 -14.08 5.21 4.78
CA TRP A 130 -14.11 4.65 6.12
C TRP A 130 -15.50 4.04 6.41
N PRO A 131 -15.57 2.81 6.93
CA PRO A 131 -16.84 2.20 7.33
C PRO A 131 -17.40 2.82 8.61
N VAL A 132 -16.54 3.41 9.44
CA VAL A 132 -16.89 4.21 10.62
C VAL A 132 -15.72 5.13 10.96
N TYR A 133 -15.99 6.33 11.48
CA TYR A 133 -14.93 7.20 12.01
C TYR A 133 -14.54 6.75 13.40
N GLY A 134 -13.25 6.63 13.67
CA GLY A 134 -12.76 6.22 14.98
C GLY A 134 -11.25 6.13 15.03
N TRP A 135 -10.75 5.58 16.13
CA TRP A 135 -9.31 5.40 16.36
C TRP A 135 -8.89 4.01 15.95
N ILE A 136 -7.87 3.88 15.10
CA ILE A 136 -7.29 2.56 14.82
C ILE A 136 -6.59 2.07 16.09
N THR A 137 -7.12 1.02 16.70
CA THR A 137 -6.53 0.36 17.86
C THR A 137 -5.72 -0.87 17.48
N SER A 138 -5.99 -1.46 16.31
CA SER A 138 -5.21 -2.57 15.77
C SER A 138 -5.19 -2.57 14.26
N GLY A 139 -3.98 -2.66 13.69
CA GLY A 139 -3.78 -2.77 12.24
C GLY A 139 -3.79 -4.20 11.72
N PHE A 140 -3.79 -4.33 10.41
CA PHE A 140 -3.66 -5.61 9.70
C PHE A 140 -2.26 -6.22 9.89
N GLY A 141 -2.17 -7.54 9.98
CA GLY A 141 -0.90 -8.27 10.00
C GLY A 141 -0.60 -9.01 11.30
N THR A 142 0.63 -9.50 11.44
CA THR A 142 1.05 -10.31 12.58
C THR A 142 1.26 -9.45 13.83
N ARG A 143 0.56 -9.78 14.92
CA ARG A 143 0.67 -9.09 16.21
C ARG A 143 0.57 -10.05 17.39
N ILE A 144 0.88 -9.56 18.59
CA ILE A 144 0.54 -10.29 19.82
C ILE A 144 -0.96 -10.09 20.07
N SER A 145 -1.68 -11.19 20.21
CA SER A 145 -3.10 -11.22 20.56
C SER A 145 -3.32 -10.57 21.92
N PRO A 146 -4.11 -9.48 22.02
CA PRO A 146 -4.45 -8.93 23.32
C PRO A 146 -5.40 -9.84 24.11
N MET A 147 -6.02 -10.84 23.46
CA MET A 147 -6.89 -11.83 24.14
C MET A 147 -6.09 -13.02 24.68
N THR A 148 -5.13 -13.53 23.91
CA THR A 148 -4.42 -14.79 24.25
C THR A 148 -2.97 -14.61 24.66
N GLY A 149 -2.39 -13.42 24.45
CA GLY A 149 -0.97 -13.13 24.66
C GLY A 149 -0.02 -13.83 23.68
N LYS A 150 -0.55 -14.53 22.67
CA LYS A 150 0.23 -15.28 21.67
C LYS A 150 0.31 -14.53 20.35
N GLN A 151 1.32 -14.84 19.54
CA GLN A 151 1.41 -14.30 18.19
C GLN A 151 0.25 -14.81 17.33
N GLU A 152 -0.49 -13.90 16.72
CA GLU A 152 -1.61 -14.18 15.82
C GLU A 152 -1.60 -13.25 14.61
N PHE A 153 -2.20 -13.68 13.51
CA PHE A 153 -2.40 -12.84 12.34
C PHE A 153 -3.76 -12.16 12.42
N HIS A 154 -3.77 -10.82 12.39
CA HIS A 154 -4.96 -10.01 12.39
C HIS A 154 -5.41 -9.70 10.95
N PRO A 155 -6.55 -10.26 10.48
CA PRO A 155 -6.95 -10.21 9.08
C PRO A 155 -7.66 -8.91 8.66
N GLY A 156 -7.69 -7.89 9.52
CA GLY A 156 -8.46 -6.68 9.30
C GLY A 156 -7.92 -5.49 10.11
N LEU A 157 -8.79 -4.50 10.29
CA LEU A 157 -8.55 -3.25 10.99
C LEU A 157 -9.55 -3.13 12.14
N ASP A 158 -9.07 -2.88 13.35
CA ASP A 158 -9.90 -2.60 14.51
C ASP A 158 -10.03 -1.08 14.70
N ILE A 159 -11.25 -0.58 14.58
CA ILE A 159 -11.58 0.85 14.67
C ILE A 159 -12.41 1.07 15.93
N ALA A 160 -11.80 1.62 16.97
CA ALA A 160 -12.47 1.94 18.23
C ALA A 160 -13.39 3.14 18.08
N GLN A 161 -14.63 2.97 18.56
CA GLN A 161 -15.68 3.96 18.58
C GLN A 161 -16.76 3.56 19.60
N ASN A 162 -17.60 4.51 20.00
CA ASN A 162 -18.71 4.30 20.92
C ASN A 162 -19.70 3.25 20.39
N ILE A 163 -20.23 2.43 21.31
CA ILE A 163 -21.31 1.49 20.99
C ILE A 163 -22.51 2.27 20.44
N GLY A 164 -23.13 1.76 19.38
CA GLY A 164 -24.31 2.36 18.76
C GLY A 164 -23.98 3.30 17.59
N GLU A 165 -22.72 3.70 17.40
CA GLU A 165 -22.31 4.54 16.28
C GLU A 165 -22.56 3.82 14.94
N GLU A 166 -23.02 4.55 13.93
CA GLU A 166 -23.41 3.96 12.66
C GLU A 166 -22.21 3.46 11.85
N VAL A 167 -22.34 2.26 11.31
CA VAL A 167 -21.37 1.64 10.40
C VAL A 167 -21.98 1.61 9.02
N ILE A 168 -21.26 2.12 8.02
CA ILE A 168 -21.71 2.22 6.64
C ILE A 168 -20.99 1.25 5.71
N SER A 169 -21.64 0.94 4.58
CA SER A 169 -20.99 0.26 3.47
C SER A 169 -20.14 1.25 2.67
N PRO A 170 -18.84 1.01 2.46
CA PRO A 170 -17.98 1.89 1.69
C PRO A 170 -18.12 1.70 0.18
N ALA A 171 -18.93 0.73 -0.26
CA ALA A 171 -19.21 0.44 -1.66
C ALA A 171 -20.59 -0.21 -1.87
N ASP A 172 -21.07 -0.15 -3.10
CA ASP A 172 -22.22 -0.89 -3.63
C ASP A 172 -21.96 -2.41 -3.56
N GLY A 173 -22.99 -3.19 -3.28
CA GLY A 173 -22.86 -4.64 -3.23
C GLY A 173 -24.13 -5.37 -2.79
N VAL A 174 -23.97 -6.64 -2.45
CA VAL A 174 -25.06 -7.51 -1.96
C VAL A 174 -24.64 -8.18 -0.67
N VAL A 175 -25.50 -8.14 0.35
CA VAL A 175 -25.27 -8.83 1.61
C VAL A 175 -25.28 -10.34 1.38
N ILE A 176 -24.15 -11.00 1.68
CA ILE A 176 -24.00 -12.46 1.57
C ILE A 176 -24.05 -13.17 2.93
N TYR A 177 -24.06 -12.40 4.03
CA TYR A 177 -24.30 -12.90 5.38
C TYR A 177 -24.70 -11.75 6.31
N ALA A 178 -25.69 -11.99 7.18
CA ALA A 178 -26.09 -11.09 8.26
C ALA A 178 -26.58 -11.94 9.44
N GLY A 179 -25.83 -11.98 10.54
CA GLY A 179 -26.19 -12.78 11.70
C GLY A 179 -25.09 -12.92 12.75
N ASN A 180 -25.29 -13.80 13.73
CA ASN A 180 -24.29 -14.07 14.76
C ASN A 180 -23.34 -15.19 14.34
N ARG A 181 -22.03 -14.94 14.41
CA ARG A 181 -20.97 -15.88 14.04
C ARG A 181 -20.00 -16.06 15.19
N THR A 182 -19.68 -17.31 15.53
CA THR A 182 -18.74 -17.62 16.63
C THR A 182 -17.40 -16.90 16.45
N GLY A 183 -16.90 -16.31 17.53
CA GLY A 183 -15.69 -15.47 17.55
C GLY A 183 -15.93 -14.04 17.06
N TRP A 184 -16.72 -13.86 16.01
CA TRP A 184 -16.96 -12.55 15.37
C TRP A 184 -18.15 -11.78 15.94
N GLY A 185 -19.01 -12.43 16.72
CA GLY A 185 -20.24 -11.82 17.22
C GLY A 185 -21.22 -11.52 16.08
N ARG A 186 -21.99 -10.44 16.21
CA ARG A 186 -22.90 -9.98 15.15
C ARG A 186 -22.05 -9.49 13.97
N THR A 187 -22.26 -10.11 12.83
CA THR A 187 -21.40 -9.99 11.66
C THR A 187 -22.23 -9.77 10.40
N VAL A 188 -21.75 -8.87 9.54
CA VAL A 188 -22.25 -8.68 8.18
C VAL A 188 -21.10 -8.95 7.20
N LEU A 189 -21.41 -9.62 6.09
CA LEU A 189 -20.51 -9.76 4.94
C LEU A 189 -21.21 -9.23 3.70
N ILE A 190 -20.54 -8.35 2.95
CA ILE A 190 -21.05 -7.78 1.71
C ILE A 190 -20.11 -8.18 0.58
N ARG A 191 -20.67 -8.76 -0.48
CA ARG A 191 -19.94 -9.01 -1.73
C ARG A 191 -20.12 -7.80 -2.63
N HIS A 192 -19.00 -7.28 -3.10
CA HIS A 192 -18.93 -6.20 -4.07
C HIS A 192 -18.51 -6.78 -5.42
N GLU A 193 -18.37 -5.90 -6.41
CA GLU A 193 -17.79 -6.26 -7.71
C GLU A 193 -16.31 -6.66 -7.58
N TYR A 194 -15.74 -7.19 -8.67
CA TYR A 194 -14.31 -7.50 -8.79
C TYR A 194 -13.77 -8.50 -7.75
N GLY A 195 -14.63 -9.37 -7.23
CA GLY A 195 -14.24 -10.39 -6.26
C GLY A 195 -13.91 -9.83 -4.87
N ILE A 196 -14.32 -8.60 -4.57
CA ILE A 196 -14.11 -7.96 -3.27
C ILE A 196 -15.22 -8.37 -2.30
N THR A 197 -14.87 -8.59 -1.04
CA THR A 197 -15.82 -8.79 0.05
C THR A 197 -15.39 -7.99 1.26
N THR A 198 -16.32 -7.28 1.89
CA THR A 198 -16.09 -6.60 3.16
C THR A 198 -16.72 -7.38 4.31
N ARG A 199 -16.08 -7.35 5.48
CA ARG A 199 -16.62 -7.90 6.72
C ARG A 199 -16.75 -6.80 7.76
N TYR A 200 -17.85 -6.83 8.48
CA TYR A 200 -18.14 -5.99 9.64
C TYR A 200 -18.44 -6.92 10.80
N ALA A 201 -17.59 -6.95 11.83
CA ALA A 201 -17.75 -7.82 12.99
C ALA A 201 -17.82 -7.02 14.29
N HIS A 202 -18.18 -7.73 15.37
CA HIS A 202 -18.40 -7.19 16.71
C HIS A 202 -19.53 -6.16 16.80
N LEU A 203 -20.44 -6.14 15.83
CA LEU A 203 -21.55 -5.17 15.75
C LEU A 203 -22.46 -5.26 16.98
N ASP A 204 -23.10 -4.15 17.34
CA ASP A 204 -24.17 -4.15 18.31
C ASP A 204 -25.51 -4.42 17.63
N THR A 205 -25.86 -3.70 16.57
CA THR A 205 -27.07 -3.96 15.79
C THR A 205 -26.73 -4.25 14.34
N ILE A 206 -27.46 -5.17 13.72
CA ILE A 206 -27.42 -5.41 12.27
C ILE A 206 -28.65 -4.72 11.67
N ARG A 207 -28.44 -3.85 10.67
CA ARG A 207 -29.53 -3.08 10.01
C ARG A 207 -29.85 -3.56 8.59
N VAL A 208 -29.22 -4.65 8.16
CA VAL A 208 -29.38 -5.20 6.81
C VAL A 208 -29.71 -6.69 6.85
N SER A 209 -30.31 -7.20 5.79
CA SER A 209 -30.73 -8.60 5.66
C SER A 209 -29.94 -9.35 4.58
N LEU A 210 -29.87 -10.68 4.69
CA LEU A 210 -29.29 -11.53 3.64
C LEU A 210 -29.94 -11.24 2.29
N TYR A 211 -29.12 -11.14 1.24
CA TYR A 211 -29.48 -10.79 -0.14
C TYR A 211 -29.95 -9.36 -0.38
N GLN A 212 -29.93 -8.49 0.63
CA GLN A 212 -30.21 -7.07 0.43
C GLN A 212 -29.14 -6.44 -0.46
N GLU A 213 -29.60 -5.67 -1.46
CA GLU A 213 -28.74 -4.75 -2.22
C GLU A 213 -28.37 -3.56 -1.35
N ILE A 214 -27.09 -3.20 -1.38
CA ILE A 214 -26.49 -2.15 -0.58
C ILE A 214 -25.89 -1.12 -1.52
N LYS A 215 -26.14 0.15 -1.23
CA LYS A 215 -25.45 1.27 -1.84
C LYS A 215 -24.35 1.81 -0.94
N LYS A 216 -23.33 2.39 -1.55
CA LYS A 216 -22.28 3.11 -0.84
C LYS A 216 -22.90 4.18 0.06
N GLY A 217 -22.53 4.14 1.34
CA GLY A 217 -23.05 5.02 2.39
C GLY A 217 -24.23 4.44 3.17
N ASP A 218 -24.84 3.33 2.73
CA ASP A 218 -25.94 2.71 3.48
C ASP A 218 -25.45 2.16 4.82
N ILE A 219 -26.29 2.32 5.85
CA ILE A 219 -25.98 1.84 7.20
C ILE A 219 -26.15 0.33 7.25
N VAL A 220 -25.07 -0.39 7.55
CA VAL A 220 -25.06 -1.86 7.67
C VAL A 220 -25.37 -2.33 9.09
N GLY A 221 -25.11 -1.48 10.08
CA GLY A 221 -25.24 -1.81 11.48
C GLY A 221 -24.70 -0.71 12.38
N THR A 222 -24.43 -1.06 13.63
CA THR A 222 -23.82 -0.15 14.60
C THR A 222 -22.62 -0.79 15.28
N VAL A 223 -21.63 0.03 15.66
CA VAL A 223 -20.47 -0.38 16.44
C VAL A 223 -20.93 -1.05 17.73
N GLY A 224 -20.23 -2.13 18.12
CA GLY A 224 -20.57 -2.88 19.31
C GLY A 224 -19.37 -3.45 20.03
N ASN A 225 -19.64 -4.49 20.80
CA ASN A 225 -18.64 -5.22 21.58
C ASN A 225 -19.04 -6.71 21.70
N THR A 226 -19.58 -7.29 20.62
CA THR A 226 -20.09 -8.68 20.63
C THR A 226 -19.03 -9.67 20.17
N GLY A 227 -19.14 -10.94 20.56
CA GLY A 227 -18.15 -11.96 20.20
C GLY A 227 -16.85 -11.83 21.00
N TRP A 228 -15.72 -12.18 20.39
CA TRP A 228 -14.40 -12.08 21.02
C TRP A 228 -13.84 -10.67 20.84
N SER A 229 -14.30 -9.77 21.69
CA SER A 229 -13.92 -8.36 21.70
C SER A 229 -13.51 -7.94 23.11
N ILE A 230 -12.45 -7.12 23.22
CA ILE A 230 -11.89 -6.65 24.50
C ILE A 230 -12.45 -5.27 24.87
N GLY A 231 -13.07 -4.56 23.92
CA GLY A 231 -13.72 -3.28 24.14
C GLY A 231 -14.46 -2.79 22.88
N PRO A 232 -15.25 -1.72 22.97
CA PRO A 232 -16.04 -1.22 21.84
C PRO A 232 -15.20 -0.89 20.60
N HIS A 233 -15.45 -1.60 19.50
CA HIS A 233 -14.82 -1.35 18.21
C HIS A 233 -15.58 -2.02 17.05
N LEU A 234 -15.30 -1.56 15.83
CA LEU A 234 -15.60 -2.29 14.61
C LEU A 234 -14.35 -3.08 14.20
N HIS A 235 -14.48 -4.39 14.01
CA HIS A 235 -13.49 -5.15 13.24
C HIS A 235 -13.90 -5.16 11.77
N TYR A 236 -13.06 -4.59 10.91
CA TYR A 236 -13.32 -4.42 9.49
C TYR A 236 -12.28 -5.15 8.64
N GLU A 237 -12.75 -5.99 7.72
CA GLU A 237 -11.86 -6.65 6.75
C GLU A 237 -12.22 -6.25 5.32
N ILE A 238 -11.20 -6.16 4.47
CA ILE A 238 -11.35 -6.23 3.02
C ILE A 238 -10.70 -7.54 2.57
N ARG A 239 -11.39 -8.28 1.71
CA ARG A 239 -10.91 -9.54 1.14
C ARG A 239 -11.01 -9.46 -0.37
N VAL A 240 -9.94 -9.84 -1.07
CA VAL A 240 -9.89 -9.93 -2.54
C VAL A 240 -9.78 -11.40 -2.91
N HIS A 241 -10.77 -11.91 -3.65
CA HIS A 241 -10.91 -13.33 -3.97
C HIS A 241 -10.79 -14.26 -2.73
N GLY A 242 -11.32 -13.79 -1.59
CA GLY A 242 -11.33 -14.53 -0.33
C GLY A 242 -10.07 -14.35 0.55
N THR A 243 -8.98 -13.79 0.01
CA THR A 243 -7.75 -13.51 0.74
C THR A 243 -7.85 -12.16 1.46
N PRO A 244 -7.59 -12.08 2.77
CA PRO A 244 -7.64 -10.81 3.50
C PRO A 244 -6.47 -9.93 3.09
N VAL A 245 -6.74 -8.65 2.87
CA VAL A 245 -5.75 -7.63 2.50
C VAL A 245 -5.82 -6.47 3.50
N ASP A 246 -4.75 -5.70 3.61
CA ASP A 246 -4.72 -4.54 4.50
C ASP A 246 -5.76 -3.49 4.08
N PRO A 247 -6.80 -3.23 4.90
CA PRO A 247 -7.82 -2.24 4.56
C PRO A 247 -7.28 -0.82 4.38
N MET A 248 -6.15 -0.48 5.01
CA MET A 248 -5.53 0.83 4.88
C MET A 248 -5.01 1.12 3.47
N ASN A 249 -4.81 0.09 2.65
CA ASN A 249 -4.44 0.27 1.24
C ASN A 249 -5.63 0.68 0.34
N TYR A 250 -6.86 0.56 0.84
CA TYR A 250 -8.09 0.82 0.08
C TYR A 250 -8.78 2.11 0.53
N ILE A 251 -8.71 2.42 1.83
CA ILE A 251 -9.37 3.58 2.41
C ILE A 251 -8.59 4.86 2.02
N LEU A 252 -9.12 5.64 1.07
CA LEU A 252 -8.47 6.84 0.52
C LEU A 252 -9.05 8.16 1.06
N THR A 253 -10.30 8.16 1.49
CA THR A 253 -11.01 9.39 1.89
C THR A 253 -11.49 9.31 3.33
N ARG A 254 -10.95 10.17 4.19
CA ARG A 254 -11.56 10.57 5.46
C ARG A 254 -12.58 11.66 5.12
N LYS A 255 -13.88 11.44 5.35
CA LYS A 255 -14.86 12.51 5.22
C LYS A 255 -14.89 13.22 6.58
N ASP A 256 -14.51 14.49 6.54
CA ASP A 256 -14.48 15.38 7.70
C ASP A 256 -15.91 15.77 8.14
#